data_AF-A0A9D6MDN4-F1
#
_entry.id   AF-A0A9D6MDN4-F1
#
_cell.length_a   1.000
_cell.length_b   1.000
_cell.length_c   1.000
_cell.angle_alpha   90.00
_cell.angle_beta   90.00
_cell.angle_gamma   90.00
#
_symmetry.space_group_name_H-M   'P 1'
#
loop_
_entity.id
_entity.type
_entity.pdbx_description
1 polymer ?
#
loop_
_entity_poly.entity_id
_entity_poly.type
_entity_poly.pdbx_seq_one_letter_code
_entity_poly.pdbx_strand_id
1 'polypeptide(L)'
;DRCGSCTRCLDACPTDAILDGRILDARRCISYLTIELKGEMPEDLRSKVGDWVFGCDICQEVCPWNSKIQTPKSKPQSATLALDELLAMTEEEFRERFGDTPLARPKRRGLMRNAAVVTGNQSSVFRPRSSD
;
A
#
# COMPACT_ATOMS: atom_id res chain seq x y z
N ASP A 1 24.65 -0.31 -13.63
CA ASP A 1 23.50 0.61 -13.55
C ASP A 1 22.64 0.44 -14.81
N ARG A 2 21.33 0.22 -14.69
CA ARG A 2 20.42 0.03 -15.83
C ARG A 2 19.45 1.21 -16.02
N CYS A 3 19.35 2.13 -15.07
CA CYS A 3 18.31 3.17 -15.13
C CYS A 3 18.60 4.23 -16.19
N GLY A 4 19.86 4.56 -16.47
CA GLY A 4 20.21 5.63 -17.41
C GLY A 4 19.49 6.93 -17.04
N SER A 5 18.79 7.54 -18.00
CA SER A 5 17.96 8.74 -17.81
C SER A 5 16.48 8.47 -17.45
N CYS A 6 16.11 7.21 -17.15
CA CYS A 6 14.72 6.86 -16.84
C CYS A 6 14.24 7.46 -15.51
N THR A 7 13.10 8.15 -15.53
CA THR A 7 12.45 8.78 -14.37
C THR A 7 11.10 8.16 -13.99
N ARG A 8 10.64 7.10 -14.69
CA ARG A 8 9.27 6.56 -14.53
C ARG A 8 8.81 6.32 -13.09
N CYS A 9 9.68 5.78 -12.23
CA CYS A 9 9.33 5.55 -10.84
C CYS A 9 9.20 6.84 -10.01
N LEU A 10 9.99 7.87 -10.34
CA LEU A 10 9.86 9.21 -9.74
C LEU A 10 8.52 9.80 -10.16
N ASP A 11 8.23 9.79 -11.46
CA ASP A 11 7.01 10.38 -12.04
C ASP A 11 5.72 9.69 -11.56
N ALA A 12 5.78 8.38 -11.30
CA ALA A 12 4.61 7.60 -10.89
C ALA A 12 4.37 7.56 -9.37
N CYS A 13 5.33 7.96 -8.54
CA CYS A 13 5.20 7.85 -7.09
C CYS A 13 4.14 8.84 -6.55
N PRO A 14 3.00 8.38 -5.99
CA PRO A 14 1.90 9.28 -5.63
C PRO A 14 2.25 10.30 -4.54
N THR A 15 3.25 9.97 -3.73
CA THR A 15 3.69 10.75 -2.57
C THR A 15 5.01 11.48 -2.80
N ASP A 16 5.56 11.43 -4.02
CA ASP A 16 6.86 12.05 -4.33
C ASP A 16 7.96 11.55 -3.38
N ALA A 17 7.89 10.28 -2.97
CA ALA A 17 8.82 9.69 -2.02
C ALA A 17 10.19 9.37 -2.65
N ILE A 18 10.24 9.22 -3.97
CA ILE A 18 11.49 8.98 -4.71
C ILE A 18 11.98 10.33 -5.22
N LEU A 19 13.10 10.77 -4.66
CA LEU A 19 13.76 12.03 -4.98
C LEU A 19 14.83 11.82 -6.06
N ASP A 20 15.32 12.93 -6.60
CA ASP A 20 16.49 12.94 -7.48
C ASP A 20 17.70 12.25 -6.82
N GLY A 21 18.59 11.71 -7.65
CA GLY A 21 19.76 10.97 -7.17
C GLY A 21 19.42 9.59 -6.57
N ARG A 22 18.21 9.07 -6.80
CA ARG A 22 17.76 7.73 -6.35
C ARG A 22 17.66 7.62 -4.83
N ILE A 23 17.29 8.73 -4.19
CA ILE A 23 17.09 8.81 -2.75
C ILE A 23 15.62 8.55 -2.45
N LEU A 24 15.34 7.71 -1.46
CA LEU A 24 13.98 7.44 -0.99
C LEU A 24 13.75 8.15 0.34
N ASP A 25 12.77 9.07 0.40
CA ASP A 25 12.22 9.54 1.67
C ASP A 25 11.20 8.52 2.19
N ALA A 26 11.67 7.63 3.07
CA ALA A 26 10.83 6.60 3.66
C ALA A 26 9.61 7.17 4.38
N ARG A 27 9.67 8.38 4.93
CA ARG A 27 8.55 9.00 5.66
C ARG A 27 7.36 9.33 4.75
N ARG A 28 7.58 9.35 3.43
CA ARG A 28 6.56 9.56 2.39
C ARG A 28 6.23 8.29 1.62
N CYS A 29 7.07 7.27 1.69
CA CYS A 29 6.89 6.02 0.94
C CYS A 29 5.66 5.25 1.47
N ILE A 30 4.69 4.97 0.59
CA ILE A 30 3.46 4.23 0.96
C ILE A 30 3.79 2.86 1.58
N SER A 31 4.80 2.17 1.06
CA SER A 31 5.24 0.88 1.63
C SER A 31 5.71 1.04 3.09
N TYR A 32 6.54 2.04 3.38
CA TYR A 32 6.95 2.33 4.77
C TYR A 32 5.76 2.76 5.64
N LEU A 33 4.91 3.67 5.13
CA LEU A 33 3.73 4.17 5.84
C LEU A 33 2.78 3.05 6.23
N THR A 34 2.63 2.03 5.39
CA THR A 34 1.69 0.92 5.62
C THR A 34 2.31 -0.23 6.42
N ILE A 35 3.63 -0.45 6.33
CA ILE A 35 4.31 -1.60 6.96
C ILE A 35 5.00 -1.23 8.28
N GLU A 36 5.74 -0.12 8.32
CA GLU A 36 6.71 0.17 9.39
C GLU A 36 6.30 1.35 10.29
N LEU A 37 5.47 2.28 9.79
CA LEU A 37 4.99 3.40 10.59
C LEU A 37 4.21 2.88 11.80
N LYS A 38 4.65 3.26 13.01
CA LYS A 38 3.96 2.88 14.24
C LYS A 38 2.83 3.85 14.59
N GLY A 39 2.99 5.15 14.30
CA GLY A 39 2.06 6.21 14.69
C GLY A 39 0.90 6.42 13.73
N GLU A 40 0.29 7.60 13.81
CA GLU A 40 -0.72 8.05 12.86
C GLU A 40 -0.09 8.39 11.51
N MET A 41 -0.85 8.16 10.44
CA MET A 41 -0.45 8.55 9.10
C MET A 41 -0.59 10.07 8.93
N PRO A 42 0.44 10.78 8.43
CA PRO A 42 0.37 12.21 8.16
C PRO A 42 -0.83 12.56 7.27
N GLU A 43 -1.58 13.59 7.64
CA GLU A 43 -2.86 13.92 7.01
C GLU A 43 -2.72 14.23 5.51
N ASP A 44 -1.64 14.92 5.13
CA ASP A 44 -1.32 15.28 3.75
C ASP A 44 -1.00 14.07 2.85
N LEU A 45 -0.71 12.91 3.45
CA LEU A 45 -0.40 11.68 2.73
C LEU A 45 -1.59 10.69 2.67
N ARG A 46 -2.62 10.86 3.50
CA ARG A 46 -3.74 9.89 3.62
C ARG A 46 -4.46 9.65 2.29
N SER A 47 -4.82 10.72 1.57
CA SER A 47 -5.49 10.61 0.26
C SER A 47 -4.57 10.03 -0.83
N LYS A 48 -3.26 10.31 -0.75
CA LYS A 48 -2.25 9.82 -1.70
C LYS A 48 -1.95 8.34 -1.55
N VAL A 49 -2.30 7.71 -0.42
CA VAL A 49 -2.18 6.26 -0.22
C VAL A 49 -3.16 5.48 -1.09
N GLY A 50 -4.27 6.07 -1.53
CA GLY A 50 -5.25 5.38 -2.36
C GLY A 50 -5.85 4.16 -1.64
N ASP A 51 -5.84 3.00 -2.31
CA ASP A 51 -6.39 1.74 -1.81
C ASP A 51 -5.34 0.81 -1.16
N TRP A 52 -4.11 1.29 -0.96
CA TRP A 52 -3.01 0.47 -0.43
C TRP A 52 -3.12 0.27 1.09
N VAL A 53 -3.65 -0.88 1.50
CA VAL A 53 -3.71 -1.29 2.92
C VAL A 53 -2.37 -1.83 3.45
N PHE A 54 -1.55 -2.43 2.58
CA PHE A 54 -0.25 -3.00 2.93
C PHE A 54 0.70 -2.98 1.73
N GLY A 55 1.89 -2.42 1.90
CA GLY A 55 2.87 -2.31 0.82
C GLY A 55 2.48 -1.31 -0.27
N CYS A 56 3.32 -1.22 -1.30
CA CYS A 56 3.08 -0.45 -2.51
C CYS A 56 4.08 -0.91 -3.58
N ASP A 57 3.59 -1.25 -4.77
CA ASP A 57 4.42 -1.75 -5.87
C ASP A 57 4.47 -0.83 -7.09
N ILE A 58 3.86 0.36 -7.03
CA ILE A 58 3.76 1.29 -8.18
C ILE A 58 5.12 1.55 -8.85
N CYS A 59 6.17 1.83 -8.06
CA CYS A 59 7.50 2.10 -8.60
C CYS A 59 8.12 0.87 -9.28
N GLN A 60 7.76 -0.34 -8.84
CA GLN A 60 8.19 -1.60 -9.43
C GLN A 60 7.39 -1.92 -10.70
N GLU A 61 6.08 -1.66 -10.70
CA GLU A 61 5.18 -1.91 -11.82
C GLU A 61 5.51 -1.07 -13.05
N VAL A 62 5.86 0.21 -12.84
CA VAL A 62 6.26 1.11 -13.95
C VAL A 62 7.71 0.90 -14.40
N CYS A 63 8.50 0.11 -13.66
CA CYS A 63 9.91 -0.11 -13.95
C CYS A 63 10.08 -0.96 -15.23
N PRO A 64 10.74 -0.45 -16.28
CA PRO A 64 10.91 -1.16 -17.56
C PRO A 64 11.84 -2.38 -17.46
N TRP A 65 12.53 -2.53 -16.33
CA TRP A 65 13.42 -3.66 -16.06
C TRP A 65 12.70 -4.80 -15.33
N ASN A 66 11.61 -4.51 -14.62
CA ASN A 66 10.80 -5.51 -13.93
C ASN A 66 9.80 -6.19 -14.85
N SER A 67 9.33 -5.51 -15.91
CA SER A 67 8.40 -6.09 -16.89
C SER A 67 8.97 -7.29 -17.67
N LYS A 68 10.29 -7.55 -17.57
CA LYS A 68 10.99 -8.64 -18.25
C LYS A 68 11.11 -9.91 -17.41
N ILE A 69 10.79 -9.85 -16.11
CA ILE A 69 10.84 -10.99 -15.21
C ILE A 69 9.42 -11.53 -15.11
N GLN A 70 9.13 -12.64 -15.79
CA GLN A 70 7.91 -13.40 -15.57
C GLN A 70 8.01 -14.06 -14.19
N THR A 71 7.68 -13.34 -13.12
CA THR A 71 7.30 -14.01 -11.88
C THR A 71 6.06 -14.83 -12.18
N PRO A 72 5.95 -16.10 -11.76
CA PRO A 72 4.67 -16.78 -11.80
C PRO A 72 3.69 -15.83 -11.13
N LYS A 73 2.59 -15.51 -11.82
CA LYS A 73 1.42 -14.94 -11.17
C LYS A 73 0.95 -16.01 -10.20
N SER A 74 1.63 -16.20 -9.06
CA SER A 74 0.86 -16.38 -7.85
C SER A 74 -0.07 -15.19 -7.92
N LYS A 75 -1.35 -15.42 -8.27
CA LYS A 75 -2.37 -14.42 -8.02
C LYS A 75 -2.01 -13.96 -6.63
N PRO A 76 -1.69 -12.67 -6.40
CA PRO A 76 -1.55 -12.24 -5.04
C PRO A 76 -2.84 -12.75 -4.43
N GLN A 77 -2.72 -13.66 -3.48
CA GLN A 77 -3.80 -13.86 -2.55
C GLN A 77 -3.73 -12.58 -1.71
N SER A 78 -3.93 -11.41 -2.35
CA SER A 78 -4.83 -10.43 -1.82
C SER A 78 -6.10 -11.25 -1.65
N ALA A 79 -6.19 -11.93 -0.49
CA ALA A 79 -7.43 -11.97 0.20
C ALA A 79 -7.91 -10.53 0.10
N THR A 80 -8.84 -10.27 -0.82
CA THR A 80 -9.56 -9.02 -0.88
C THR A 80 -10.39 -9.06 0.39
N LEU A 81 -9.71 -8.84 1.50
CA LEU A 81 -10.30 -8.79 2.81
C LEU A 81 -11.13 -7.54 2.76
N ALA A 82 -12.43 -7.70 2.98
CA ALA A 82 -13.29 -6.55 3.02
C ALA A 82 -12.81 -5.63 4.16
N LEU A 83 -12.78 -4.33 3.92
CA LEU A 83 -12.19 -3.38 4.88
C LEU A 83 -12.92 -3.43 6.23
N ASP A 84 -14.22 -3.67 6.20
CA ASP A 84 -15.06 -3.91 7.37
C ASP A 84 -14.65 -5.16 8.14
N GLU A 85 -14.34 -6.26 7.45
CA GLU A 85 -13.81 -7.48 8.07
C GLU A 85 -12.47 -7.19 8.80
N LEU A 86 -11.57 -6.45 8.16
CA LEU A 86 -10.29 -6.07 8.77
C LEU A 86 -10.46 -5.16 10.00
N LEU A 87 -11.43 -4.26 9.94
CA LEU A 87 -11.73 -3.33 11.03
C LEU A 87 -12.45 -4.02 12.21
N ALA A 88 -13.20 -5.09 11.95
CA ALA A 88 -13.90 -5.87 12.98
C ALA A 88 -13.04 -6.99 13.61
N MET A 89 -11.98 -7.43 12.92
CA MET A 89 -11.13 -8.56 13.32
C MET A 89 -10.50 -8.38 14.70
N THR A 90 -10.64 -9.35 15.59
CA THR A 90 -10.01 -9.38 16.93
C THR A 90 -8.49 -9.64 16.86
N GLU A 91 -7.79 -9.52 18.00
CA GLU A 91 -6.34 -9.82 18.07
C GLU A 91 -6.06 -11.32 17.87
N GLU A 92 -6.93 -12.17 18.40
CA GLU A 92 -6.87 -13.61 18.27
C GLU A 92 -7.02 -14.05 16.80
N GLU A 93 -8.07 -13.57 16.13
CA GLU A 93 -8.33 -13.83 14.70
C GLU A 93 -7.20 -13.29 13.82
N PHE A 94 -6.68 -12.10 14.14
CA PHE A 94 -5.55 -11.52 13.42
C PHE A 94 -4.31 -12.42 13.51
N ARG A 95 -3.98 -12.88 14.72
CA ARG A 95 -2.82 -13.74 14.96
C ARG A 95 -2.97 -15.08 14.25
N GLU A 96 -4.15 -15.70 14.34
CA GLU A 96 -4.43 -16.97 13.66
C GLU A 96 -4.30 -16.85 12.13
N ARG A 97 -4.80 -15.75 11.56
CA ARG A 97 -4.83 -15.56 10.10
C ARG A 97 -3.52 -15.04 9.51
N PHE A 98 -2.85 -14.12 10.21
CA PHE A 98 -1.74 -13.34 9.65
C PHE A 98 -0.42 -13.51 10.39
N GLY A 99 -0.39 -14.19 11.55
CA GLY A 99 0.76 -14.26 12.45
C GLY A 99 2.07 -14.72 11.78
N ASP A 100 1.97 -15.65 10.82
CA ASP A 100 3.13 -16.20 10.10
C ASP A 100 3.32 -15.58 8.70
N THR A 101 2.68 -14.44 8.44
CA THR A 101 2.75 -13.74 7.14
C THR A 101 3.42 -12.38 7.30
N PRO A 102 3.91 -11.76 6.20
CA PRO A 102 4.39 -10.38 6.24
C PRO A 102 3.35 -9.37 6.77
N LEU A 103 2.05 -9.67 6.68
CA LEU A 103 0.97 -8.83 7.21
C LEU A 103 1.03 -8.69 8.75
N ALA A 104 1.70 -9.59 9.48
CA ALA A 104 1.93 -9.42 10.91
C ALA A 104 2.86 -8.25 11.24
N ARG A 105 3.68 -7.77 10.29
CA ARG A 105 4.70 -6.74 10.51
C ARG A 105 4.16 -5.42 11.08
N PRO A 106 3.11 -4.79 10.50
CA PRO A 106 2.48 -3.60 11.08
C PRO A 106 1.67 -3.88 12.36
N LYS A 107 1.47 -5.15 12.71
CA LYS A 107 0.52 -5.65 13.72
C LYS A 107 -0.93 -5.29 13.38
N ARG A 108 -1.90 -5.82 14.15
CA ARG A 108 -3.33 -5.53 13.95
C ARG A 108 -3.61 -4.04 13.90
N ARG A 109 -3.06 -3.27 14.86
CA ARG A 109 -3.25 -1.81 14.94
C ARG A 109 -2.84 -1.09 13.65
N GLY A 110 -1.71 -1.47 13.06
CA GLY A 110 -1.20 -0.80 11.86
C GLY A 110 -2.06 -1.10 10.64
N LEU A 111 -2.47 -2.36 10.50
CA LEU A 111 -3.39 -2.79 9.45
C LEU A 111 -4.77 -2.13 9.57
N MET A 112 -5.34 -2.05 10.77
CA MET A 112 -6.60 -1.32 11.01
C MET A 112 -6.49 0.17 10.70
N ARG A 113 -5.39 0.82 11.11
CA ARG A 113 -5.14 2.23 10.77
C ARG A 113 -5.13 2.42 9.25
N ASN A 114 -4.45 1.54 8.52
CA ASN A 114 -4.41 1.62 7.06
C ASN A 114 -5.80 1.39 6.45
N ALA A 115 -6.55 0.39 6.95
CA ALA A 115 -7.91 0.11 6.51
C ALA A 115 -8.85 1.31 6.71
N ALA A 116 -8.75 2.00 7.85
CA ALA A 116 -9.53 3.20 8.13
C ALA A 116 -9.20 4.34 7.15
N VAL A 117 -7.91 4.56 6.84
CA VAL A 117 -7.49 5.54 5.83
C VAL A 117 -8.06 5.20 4.45
N VAL A 118 -7.93 3.95 4.02
CA VAL A 118 -8.45 3.49 2.73
C VAL A 118 -9.98 3.60 2.67
N THR A 119 -10.68 3.27 3.75
CA THR A 119 -12.15 3.44 3.86
C THR A 119 -12.55 4.91 3.69
N GLY A 120 -11.79 5.83 4.30
CA GLY A 120 -11.98 7.27 4.13
C GLY A 120 -11.76 7.72 2.68
N ASN A 121 -10.73 7.17 2.02
CA ASN A 121 -10.45 7.46 0.60
C ASN A 121 -11.59 6.97 -0.31
N GLN A 122 -12.12 5.75 -0.10
CA GLN A 122 -13.23 5.21 -0.89
C GLN A 122 -14.54 5.99 -0.71
N SER A 123 -14.81 6.45 0.51
CA SER A 123 -16.00 7.26 0.82
C SER A 123 -15.92 8.66 0.20
N SER A 124 -14.71 9.21 0.08
CA SER A 124 -14.48 10.50 -0.59
C SER A 124 -14.68 10.43 -2.12
N VAL A 125 -14.59 9.24 -2.70
CA VAL A 125 -14.77 8.96 -4.13
C VAL A 125 -16.23 8.60 -4.46
N PHE A 126 -17.21 8.76 -3.54
CA PHE A 126 -18.62 8.36 -3.74
C PHE A 126 -19.15 8.71 -5.14
N ARG A 127 -19.08 7.72 -6.04
CA ARG A 127 -19.89 7.62 -7.24
C ARG A 127 -21.13 6.85 -6.80
N PRO A 128 -22.34 7.42 -6.85
CA PRO A 128 -23.53 6.63 -6.61
C PRO A 128 -23.50 5.42 -7.54
N ARG A 129 -23.68 4.21 -6.98
CA ARG A 129 -23.87 3.00 -7.79
C ARG A 129 -25.04 3.28 -8.73
N SER A 130 -24.78 3.31 -10.03
CA SER A 130 -25.84 3.18 -11.03
C SER A 130 -26.43 1.78 -10.86
N SER A 131 -27.62 1.73 -10.29
CA SER A 131 -28.50 0.57 -10.35
C SER A 131 -29.00 0.43 -11.79
N ASP A 132 -28.43 -0.53 -12.51
CA ASP A 132 -29.11 -1.23 -13.63
C ASP A 132 -29.63 -2.57 -13.11
#